data_AF-A0AAV5ERV4-F1
#
_entry.id   AF-A0AAV5ERV4-F1
#
_cell.length_a   1.000
_cell.length_b   1.000
_cell.length_c   1.000
_cell.angle_alpha   90.00
_cell.angle_beta   90.00
_cell.angle_gamma   90.00
#
_symmetry.space_group_name_H-M   'P 1'
#
loop_
_entity.id
_entity.type
_entity.pdbx_description
1 polymer ?
#
loop_
_entity_poly.entity_id
_entity_poly.type
_entity_poly.pdbx_seq_one_letter_code
_entity_poly.pdbx_strand_id
1 'polypeptide(L)'
;MTQTDDEIDGIKAYIPRLRIARWPKGFKPVPIEKYDGQTNPREWLQLYSTTIRSAGGHSYVMANYLPVCLDLAVRIWLTSLSEESIISWGDLNMKLIGSFQATCNRPGNHFDLTWIKQKTDEPLRDYIK
;
A
#
# COMPACT_ATOMS: atom_id res chain seq x y z
N MET A 1 -19.16 37.93 3.11
CA MET A 1 -17.88 38.24 3.78
C MET A 1 -17.37 36.97 4.42
N THR A 2 -16.18 36.54 3.98
CA THR A 2 -15.24 35.58 4.56
C THR A 2 -15.72 34.16 4.91
N GLN A 3 -15.53 33.29 3.93
CA GLN A 3 -14.90 31.97 4.02
C GLN A 3 -14.19 31.67 5.35
N THR A 4 -14.56 30.55 5.96
CA THR A 4 -13.78 29.76 6.92
C THR A 4 -13.79 28.35 6.31
N ASP A 5 -12.92 28.04 5.35
CA ASP A 5 -11.56 27.51 5.55
C ASP A 5 -11.43 26.42 6.64
N ASP A 6 -12.52 25.75 6.98
CA ASP A 6 -12.47 24.36 7.47
C ASP A 6 -12.34 23.40 6.26
N GLU A 7 -11.39 23.66 5.37
CA GLU A 7 -10.91 22.63 4.45
C GLU A 7 -10.27 21.56 5.34
N ILE A 8 -11.01 20.50 5.66
CA ILE A 8 -10.61 19.45 6.61
C ILE A 8 -9.18 18.99 6.28
N ASP A 9 -8.22 19.48 7.06
CA ASP A 9 -6.78 19.22 6.93
C ASP A 9 -6.58 17.70 6.99
N GLY A 10 -6.22 17.10 5.84
CA GLY A 10 -6.23 15.66 5.67
C GLY A 10 -6.14 15.21 4.21
N ILE A 11 -5.96 13.91 4.00
CA ILE A 11 -5.83 13.35 2.65
C ILE A 11 -7.15 13.51 1.90
N LYS A 12 -7.13 14.27 0.80
CA LYS A 12 -8.30 14.54 -0.05
C LYS A 12 -8.96 13.27 -0.58
N ALA A 13 -8.17 12.23 -0.82
CA ALA A 13 -8.68 10.92 -1.23
C ALA A 13 -9.54 10.22 -0.16
N TYR A 14 -9.47 10.62 1.12
CA TYR A 14 -10.31 10.06 2.18
C TYR A 14 -11.66 10.76 2.19
N ILE A 15 -12.75 10.01 2.38
CA ILE A 15 -14.04 10.63 2.71
C ILE A 15 -13.93 11.46 4.00
N PRO A 16 -14.72 12.53 4.17
CA PRO A 16 -14.65 13.38 5.37
C PRO A 16 -14.71 12.59 6.68
N ARG A 17 -15.61 11.60 6.77
CA ARG A 17 -15.75 10.75 7.97
C ARG A 17 -14.46 10.01 8.33
N LEU A 18 -13.71 9.53 7.34
CA LEU A 18 -12.48 8.76 7.58
C LEU A 18 -11.36 9.64 8.14
N ARG A 19 -11.36 10.95 7.84
CA ARG A 19 -10.37 11.92 8.35
C ARG A 19 -10.51 12.20 9.86
N ILE A 20 -11.65 11.87 10.45
CA ILE A 20 -11.97 12.16 11.86
C ILE A 20 -11.46 11.02 12.77
N ALA A 21 -10.14 10.84 12.86
CA ALA A 21 -9.54 9.87 13.77
C ALA A 21 -9.54 10.37 15.22
N ARG A 22 -10.04 9.54 16.14
CA ARG A 22 -9.88 9.74 17.58
C ARG A 22 -8.61 9.03 18.04
N TRP A 23 -7.58 9.81 18.35
CA TRP A 23 -6.29 9.28 18.79
C TRP A 23 -6.38 8.66 20.20
N PRO A 24 -5.88 7.43 20.41
CA PRO A 24 -5.82 6.81 21.73
C PRO A 24 -4.99 7.63 22.72
N LYS A 25 -5.35 7.61 24.00
CA LYS A 25 -4.56 8.28 25.04
C LYS A 25 -3.18 7.63 25.13
N GLY A 26 -2.11 8.43 25.02
CA GLY A 26 -0.74 7.93 25.04
C GLY A 26 -0.34 7.17 23.77
N PHE A 27 -1.02 7.41 22.65
CA PHE A 27 -0.71 6.78 21.37
C PHE A 27 0.76 7.04 20.97
N LYS A 28 1.58 5.99 21.09
CA LYS A 28 2.99 5.98 20.74
C LYS A 28 3.33 4.62 20.14
N PRO A 29 3.02 4.39 18.85
CA PRO A 29 3.37 3.14 18.19
C PRO A 29 4.89 2.94 18.20
N VAL A 30 5.30 1.67 18.25
CA VAL A 30 6.71 1.29 18.09
C VAL A 30 7.19 1.78 16.71
N PRO A 31 8.43 2.28 16.57
CA PRO A 31 8.97 2.64 15.27
C PRO A 31 8.90 1.45 14.31
N ILE A 32 8.41 1.70 13.09
CA ILE A 32 8.42 0.76 11.98
C ILE A 32 9.12 1.41 10.80
N GLU A 33 9.74 0.59 9.95
CA GLU A 33 10.34 1.06 8.72
C GLU A 33 9.28 1.66 7.81
N LYS A 34 9.62 2.77 7.15
CA LYS A 34 8.72 3.42 6.20
C LYS A 34 8.52 2.50 5.00
N TYR A 35 7.30 2.50 4.48
CA TYR A 35 6.99 1.76 3.26
C TYR A 35 7.54 2.49 2.04
N ASP A 36 8.48 1.84 1.36
CA ASP A 36 9.18 2.35 0.17
C ASP A 36 8.45 2.04 -1.15
N GLY A 37 7.43 1.17 -1.11
CA GLY A 37 6.73 0.70 -2.30
C GLY A 37 7.35 -0.50 -3.00
N GLN A 38 8.47 -1.04 -2.48
CA GLN A 38 9.20 -2.19 -3.04
C GLN A 38 9.04 -3.45 -2.18
N THR A 39 8.86 -3.29 -0.86
CA THR A 39 8.59 -4.41 0.04
C THR A 39 7.20 -4.99 -0.22
N ASN A 40 6.97 -6.28 0.06
CA ASN A 40 5.66 -6.90 -0.09
C ASN A 40 4.59 -6.10 0.70
N PRO A 41 3.59 -5.48 0.01
CA PRO A 41 2.63 -4.58 0.66
C PRO A 41 1.77 -5.31 1.69
N ARG A 42 1.51 -6.61 1.51
CA ARG A 42 0.69 -7.39 2.44
C ARG A 42 1.40 -7.62 3.77
N GLU A 43 2.67 -8.02 3.71
CA GLU A 43 3.50 -8.26 4.90
C GLU A 43 3.73 -6.96 5.66
N TRP A 44 4.08 -5.89 4.96
CA TRP A 44 4.29 -4.58 5.58
C TRP A 44 3.00 -4.06 6.24
N LEU A 45 1.83 -4.16 5.57
CA LEU A 45 0.55 -3.75 6.14
C LEU A 45 0.13 -4.58 7.37
N GLN A 46 0.50 -5.86 7.43
CA GLN A 46 0.26 -6.70 8.60
C GLN A 46 1.08 -6.21 9.80
N LEU A 47 2.37 -5.93 9.60
CA LEU A 47 3.25 -5.38 10.64
C LEU A 47 2.77 -4.00 11.11
N TYR A 48 2.44 -3.13 10.15
CA TYR A 48 1.85 -1.81 10.40
C TYR A 48 0.59 -1.93 11.28
N SER A 49 -0.39 -2.72 10.83
CA SER A 49 -1.68 -2.86 11.53
C SER A 49 -1.50 -3.40 12.94
N THR A 50 -0.58 -4.34 13.13
CA THR A 50 -0.28 -4.93 14.44
C THR A 50 0.33 -3.89 15.38
N THR A 51 1.26 -3.07 14.88
CA THR A 51 1.91 -2.01 15.64
C THR A 51 0.95 -0.91 16.06
N ILE A 52 0.04 -0.51 15.16
CA ILE A 52 -0.97 0.50 15.50
C ILE A 52 -1.99 -0.06 16.49
N ARG A 53 -2.39 -1.34 16.36
CA ARG A 53 -3.29 -2.00 17.33
C ARG A 53 -2.66 -2.11 18.71
N SER A 54 -1.39 -2.44 18.82
CA SER A 54 -0.70 -2.56 20.11
C SER A 54 -0.62 -1.21 20.84
N ALA A 55 -0.61 -0.10 20.11
CA ALA A 55 -0.74 1.25 20.65
C ALA A 55 -2.19 1.69 20.92
N GLY A 56 -3.17 0.78 20.80
CA GLY A 56 -4.60 1.05 21.03
C GLY A 56 -5.35 1.65 19.84
N GLY A 57 -4.72 1.71 18.67
CA GLY A 57 -5.30 2.30 17.46
C GLY A 57 -6.31 1.38 16.75
N HIS A 58 -7.42 1.96 16.30
CA HIS A 58 -8.43 1.30 15.48
C HIS A 58 -8.32 1.71 14.00
N SER A 59 -9.22 1.22 13.14
CA SER A 59 -9.12 1.41 11.68
C SER A 59 -9.00 2.87 11.20
N TYR A 60 -9.58 3.84 11.90
CA TYR A 60 -9.46 5.25 11.51
C TYR A 60 -8.08 5.79 11.89
N VAL A 61 -7.57 5.41 13.06
CA VAL A 61 -6.19 5.71 13.48
C VAL A 61 -5.20 5.10 12.49
N MET A 62 -5.44 3.86 12.04
CA MET A 62 -4.62 3.21 11.01
C MET A 62 -4.63 4.00 9.70
N ALA A 63 -5.79 4.42 9.20
CA ALA A 63 -5.85 5.19 7.96
C ALA A 63 -5.11 6.53 8.10
N ASN A 64 -5.34 7.26 9.19
CA ASN A 64 -4.78 8.61 9.36
C ASN A 64 -3.30 8.63 9.78
N TYR A 65 -2.80 7.56 10.40
CA TYR A 65 -1.38 7.45 10.75
C TYR A 65 -0.52 6.92 9.60
N LEU A 66 -1.12 6.22 8.62
CA LEU A 66 -0.41 5.60 7.51
C LEU A 66 0.56 6.56 6.81
N PRO A 67 0.19 7.81 6.47
CA PRO A 67 1.05 8.71 5.69
C PRO A 67 2.38 9.05 6.36
N VAL A 68 2.44 8.98 7.70
CA VAL A 68 3.66 9.17 8.49
C VAL A 68 4.65 8.04 8.23
N CYS A 69 4.14 6.83 8.01
CA CYS A 69 4.90 5.60 7.78
C CYS A 69 5.12 5.29 6.30
N LEU A 70 4.81 6.20 5.38
CA LEU A 70 5.10 6.05 3.96
C LEU A 70 6.38 6.80 3.58
N ASP A 71 7.06 6.37 2.54
CA ASP A 71 8.07 7.20 1.87
C ASP A 71 7.46 8.18 0.87
N LEU A 72 8.27 9.11 0.38
CA LEU A 72 7.82 10.23 -0.45
C LEU A 72 7.06 9.77 -1.70
N ALA A 73 7.57 8.77 -2.42
CA ALA A 73 6.92 8.26 -3.64
C ALA A 73 5.51 7.70 -3.36
N VAL A 74 5.36 6.93 -2.28
CA VAL A 74 4.07 6.34 -1.89
C VAL A 74 3.11 7.40 -1.35
N ARG A 75 3.62 8.40 -0.61
CA ARG A 75 2.82 9.57 -0.20
C ARG A 75 2.26 10.33 -1.40
N ILE A 76 3.07 10.59 -2.42
CA ILE A 76 2.64 11.26 -3.65
C ILE A 76 1.52 10.46 -4.31
N TRP A 77 1.68 9.14 -4.45
CA TRP A 77 0.63 8.25 -4.96
C TRP A 77 -0.67 8.41 -4.17
N LEU A 78 -0.61 8.34 -2.84
CA LEU A 78 -1.78 8.46 -1.96
C LEU A 78 -2.52 9.78 -2.14
N THR A 79 -1.77 10.89 -2.32
CA THR A 79 -2.35 12.21 -2.58
C THR A 79 -2.84 12.42 -4.01
N SER A 80 -2.38 11.63 -4.98
CA SER A 80 -2.82 11.70 -6.38
C SER A 80 -4.12 10.94 -6.66
N LEU A 81 -4.62 10.16 -5.69
CA LEU A 81 -5.88 9.45 -5.84
C LEU A 81 -7.05 10.43 -5.92
N SER A 82 -8.09 10.04 -6.65
CA SER A 82 -9.32 10.84 -6.75
C SER A 82 -9.89 11.17 -5.38
N GLU A 83 -10.42 12.38 -5.26
CA GLU A 83 -11.04 12.87 -4.03
C GLU A 83 -12.12 11.90 -3.53
N GLU A 84 -12.16 11.70 -2.21
CA GLU A 84 -13.15 10.86 -1.53
C GLU A 84 -13.24 9.40 -2.01
N SER A 85 -12.25 8.93 -2.78
CA SER A 85 -12.23 7.57 -3.33
C SER A 85 -11.91 6.47 -2.32
N ILE A 86 -11.54 6.83 -1.09
CA ILE A 86 -11.22 5.92 0.02
C ILE A 86 -12.24 6.12 1.13
N ILE A 87 -13.15 5.14 1.26
CA ILE A 87 -14.24 5.19 2.24
C ILE A 87 -13.90 4.46 3.55
N SER A 88 -12.86 3.60 3.56
CA SER A 88 -12.49 2.78 4.71
C SER A 88 -10.99 2.41 4.73
N TRP A 89 -10.52 1.92 5.88
CA TRP A 89 -9.19 1.30 6.00
C TRP A 89 -9.02 0.09 5.06
N GLY A 90 -10.08 -0.70 4.85
CA GLY A 90 -10.05 -1.84 3.94
C GLY A 90 -9.83 -1.39 2.48
N ASP A 91 -10.52 -0.33 2.07
CA ASP A 91 -10.39 0.25 0.73
C ASP A 91 -9.00 0.80 0.48
N LEU A 92 -8.43 1.49 1.47
CA LEU A 92 -7.04 1.97 1.42
C LEU A 92 -6.06 0.81 1.26
N ASN A 93 -6.22 -0.27 2.03
CA ASN A 93 -5.38 -1.46 1.91
C ASN A 93 -5.50 -2.10 0.54
N MET A 94 -6.71 -2.26 0.01
CA MET A 94 -6.93 -2.83 -1.32
C MET A 94 -6.25 -1.99 -2.41
N LYS A 95 -6.38 -0.67 -2.36
CA LYS A 95 -5.74 0.23 -3.34
C LYS A 95 -4.21 0.20 -3.22
N LEU A 96 -3.67 0.20 -2.00
CA LEU A 96 -2.22 0.14 -1.77
C LEU A 96 -1.66 -1.19 -2.27
N ILE A 97 -2.27 -2.31 -1.89
CA ILE A 97 -1.87 -3.64 -2.36
C ILE A 97 -1.98 -3.69 -3.89
N GLY A 98 -3.11 -3.27 -4.48
CA GLY A 98 -3.29 -3.29 -5.94
C GLY A 98 -2.25 -2.46 -6.70
N SER A 99 -1.81 -1.34 -6.13
CA SER A 99 -0.86 -0.43 -6.78
C SER A 99 0.60 -0.90 -6.69
N PHE A 100 0.98 -1.52 -5.57
CA PHE A 100 2.38 -1.88 -5.30
C PHE A 100 2.68 -3.39 -5.31
N GLN A 101 1.65 -4.25 -5.30
CA GLN A 101 1.84 -5.69 -5.43
C GLN A 101 2.42 -6.04 -6.80
N ALA A 102 2.02 -5.34 -7.87
CA ALA A 102 2.57 -5.52 -9.22
C ALA A 102 4.04 -5.06 -9.34
N THR A 103 4.44 -4.05 -8.56
CA THR A 103 5.84 -3.57 -8.49
C THR A 103 6.74 -4.60 -7.82
N CYS A 104 6.22 -5.33 -6.83
CA CYS A 104 6.93 -6.42 -6.16
C CYS A 104 6.99 -7.72 -7.00
N ASN A 105 5.94 -7.98 -7.80
CA ASN A 105 5.77 -9.23 -8.56
C ASN A 105 6.24 -9.15 -10.02
N ARG A 106 7.12 -8.20 -10.38
CA ARG A 106 7.82 -8.30 -11.66
C ARG A 106 8.98 -9.30 -11.49
N PRO A 107 8.89 -10.56 -11.97
CA PRO A 107 10.11 -11.20 -12.44
C PRO A 107 10.67 -10.26 -13.51
N GLY A 108 11.96 -9.93 -13.41
CA GLY A 108 12.63 -9.28 -14.51
C GLY A 108 12.42 -10.14 -15.75
N ASN A 109 11.62 -9.66 -16.70
CA ASN A 109 12.02 -9.59 -18.11
C ASN A 109 10.86 -9.13 -19.00
N HIS A 110 11.05 -7.97 -19.60
CA HIS A 110 10.41 -7.61 -20.88
C HIS A 110 11.26 -8.10 -22.07
N PHE A 111 12.20 -9.03 -21.85
CA PHE A 111 13.15 -9.53 -22.85
C PHE A 111 13.45 -11.04 -22.82
N ASP A 112 12.75 -11.88 -22.04
CA ASP A 112 13.01 -13.33 -22.04
C ASP A 112 12.18 -14.15 -23.04
N LEU A 113 11.49 -13.46 -23.97
CA LEU A 113 10.74 -14.14 -25.04
C LEU A 113 11.52 -14.25 -26.35
N THR A 114 12.84 -13.99 -26.37
CA THR A 114 13.66 -14.17 -27.58
C THR A 114 14.97 -14.93 -27.39
N TRP A 115 15.23 -15.53 -26.22
CA TRP A 115 16.43 -16.36 -26.00
C TRP A 115 16.17 -17.79 -25.54
N ILE A 116 14.98 -18.33 -25.78
CA ILE A 116 14.84 -19.78 -25.94
C ILE A 116 15.31 -20.13 -27.37
N LYS A 117 16.62 -20.24 -27.55
CA LYS A 117 17.15 -21.04 -28.64
C LYS A 117 16.82 -22.50 -28.32
N GLN A 118 16.00 -23.11 -29.17
CA GLN A 118 15.83 -24.56 -29.26
C GLN A 118 17.22 -25.20 -29.26
N LYS A 119 17.56 -25.97 -28.22
CA LYS A 119 18.74 -26.82 -28.23
C LYS A 119 18.42 -28.03 -29.10
N THR A 120 19.22 -28.22 -30.14
CA THR A 120 19.09 -29.27 -31.15
C THR A 120 19.60 -30.64 -30.67
N ASP A 121 19.46 -31.00 -29.39
CA ASP A 121 20.08 -32.25 -28.92
C ASP A 121 19.53 -32.87 -27.62
N GLU A 122 18.21 -32.96 -27.45
CA GLU A 122 17.64 -33.88 -26.46
C GLU A 122 16.71 -34.92 -27.10
N PRO A 123 16.96 -36.22 -26.86
CA PRO A 123 16.37 -37.30 -27.64
C PRO A 123 14.88 -37.52 -27.37
N LEU A 124 14.16 -37.74 -28.47
CA LEU A 124 12.73 -37.96 -28.62
C LEU A 124 12.31 -39.37 -28.13
N ARG A 125 12.59 -39.70 -26.87
CA ARG A 125 12.16 -40.97 -26.25
C ARG A 125 11.68 -40.78 -24.82
N ASP A 126 10.54 -40.12 -24.69
CA ASP A 126 9.58 -40.42 -23.61
C ASP A 126 8.12 -40.17 -24.04
N TYR A 127 7.84 -40.24 -25.35
CA TYR A 127 6.50 -39.99 -25.91
C TYR A 127 5.77 -41.22 -26.45
N ILE A 128 6.11 -42.43 -26.02
CA ILE A 128 5.38 -43.66 -26.40
C ILE A 128 5.36 -44.66 -25.23
N LYS A 129 4.16 -44.94 -24.72
CA LYS A 129 3.75 -46.34 -24.50
C LYS A 129 3.24 -46.88 -25.83
#